data_AF-W2TMI8-F1
#
_entry.id   AF-W2TMI8-F1
#
_cell.length_a   1.000
_cell.length_b   1.000
_cell.length_c   1.000
_cell.angle_alpha   90.00
_cell.angle_beta   90.00
_cell.angle_gamma   90.00
#
_symmetry.space_group_name_H-M   'P 1'
#
loop_
_entity.id
_entity.type
_entity.pdbx_description
1 polymer ?
#
loop_
_entity_poly.entity_id
_entity_poly.type
_entity_poly.pdbx_seq_one_letter_code
_entity_poly.pdbx_strand_id
1 'polypeptide(L)'
;MQTKKIKYDVVGLTETRRRHPLNAVYETGEELFLGTCDSRGVGGVGVLANTSMAKNIDFFEQLTTRIGRLRMRRCGPTPALTIFVAYAPTSSYKEEEVEDFYMDLEKFYREDHAFYKVIIGHFNAKGSPSSS
;
A
#
# COMPACT_ATOMS: atom_id res chain seq x y z
N MET A 1 17.36 20.42 -11.30
CA MET A 1 16.11 20.65 -10.55
C MET A 1 16.29 20.00 -9.18
N GLN A 2 16.51 20.79 -8.13
CA GLN A 2 16.72 20.24 -6.78
C GLN A 2 15.34 20.07 -6.14
N THR A 3 14.82 18.85 -6.13
CA THR A 3 13.54 18.54 -5.49
C THR A 3 13.66 18.75 -3.99
N LYS A 4 12.76 19.56 -3.41
CA LYS A 4 12.64 19.64 -1.94
C LYS A 4 12.31 18.25 -1.41
N LYS A 5 13.22 17.67 -0.63
CA LYS A 5 12.97 16.39 0.04
C LYS A 5 11.90 16.60 1.10
N ILE A 6 10.78 15.91 0.95
CA ILE A 6 9.78 15.78 2.01
C ILE A 6 10.33 14.86 3.10
N LYS A 7 9.97 15.13 4.36
CA LYS A 7 10.19 14.17 5.46
C LYS A 7 8.99 13.23 5.51
N TYR A 8 9.24 11.93 5.60
CA TYR A 8 8.23 10.89 5.69
C TYR A 8 8.75 9.74 6.54
N ASP A 9 7.81 8.96 7.08
CA ASP A 9 8.08 7.68 7.74
C ASP A 9 7.84 6.52 6.78
N VAL A 10 6.66 6.50 6.16
CA VAL A 10 6.24 5.50 5.19
C VAL A 10 5.51 6.20 4.04
N VAL A 11 5.80 5.81 2.80
CA VAL A 11 5.11 6.26 1.58
C VAL A 11 4.48 5.06 0.90
N GLY A 12 3.16 5.09 0.70
CA GLY A 12 2.45 4.13 -0.13
C GLY A 12 2.61 4.48 -1.61
N LEU A 13 2.97 3.49 -2.43
CA LEU A 13 3.14 3.61 -3.87
C LEU A 13 2.04 2.80 -4.57
N THR A 14 1.45 3.39 -5.60
CA THR A 14 0.45 2.73 -6.46
C THR A 14 0.87 2.91 -7.92
N GLU A 15 0.35 2.06 -8.81
CA GLU A 15 0.70 2.06 -10.23
C GLU A 15 2.20 1.90 -10.51
N THR A 16 2.88 1.02 -9.77
CA THR A 16 4.31 0.77 -9.97
C THR A 16 4.59 0.00 -11.26
N ARG A 17 3.57 -0.70 -11.78
CA ARG A 17 3.55 -1.43 -13.07
C ARG A 17 4.73 -2.39 -13.29
N ARG A 18 5.33 -2.89 -12.20
CA ARG A 18 6.44 -3.83 -12.29
C ARG A 18 5.96 -5.23 -12.66
N ARG A 19 6.69 -5.91 -13.54
CA ARG A 19 6.43 -7.31 -13.90
C ARG A 19 6.94 -8.31 -12.87
N HIS A 20 7.95 -7.92 -12.09
CA HIS A 20 8.56 -8.74 -11.06
C HIS A 20 8.63 -7.96 -9.75
N PRO A 21 8.39 -8.63 -8.61
CA PRO A 21 8.49 -7.98 -7.31
C PRO A 21 9.91 -7.47 -7.11
N LEU A 22 10.06 -6.39 -6.34
CA LEU A 22 11.36 -5.83 -6.00
C LEU A 22 11.39 -5.49 -4.52
N ASN A 23 12.40 -6.03 -3.84
CA ASN A 23 12.78 -5.61 -2.50
C ASN A 23 14.19 -5.04 -2.60
N ALA A 24 14.37 -3.79 -2.20
CA ALA A 24 15.65 -3.10 -2.27
C ALA A 24 15.90 -2.30 -1.00
N VAL A 25 17.15 -2.32 -0.54
CA VAL A 25 17.65 -1.46 0.53
C VAL A 25 18.59 -0.46 -0.12
N TYR A 26 18.30 0.82 -0.01
CA TYR A 26 19.17 1.88 -0.53
C TYR A 26 20.36 2.13 0.41
N GLU A 27 21.41 2.79 -0.09
CA GLU A 27 22.57 3.18 0.74
C GLU A 27 22.17 4.09 1.92
N THR A 28 21.06 4.82 1.80
CA THR A 28 20.46 5.60 2.89
C THR A 28 19.87 4.75 4.01
N GLY A 29 19.74 3.44 3.80
CA GLY A 29 19.06 2.49 4.68
C GLY A 29 17.53 2.51 4.55
N GLU A 30 16.99 3.22 3.56
CA GLU A 30 15.58 3.18 3.22
C GLU A 30 15.25 1.85 2.53
N GLU A 31 14.10 1.29 2.85
CA GLU A 31 13.63 0.02 2.30
C GLU A 31 12.46 0.22 1.36
N LEU A 32 12.58 -0.33 0.15
CA LEU A 32 11.57 -0.30 -0.90
C LEU A 32 11.05 -1.70 -1.16
N PHE A 33 9.73 -1.83 -1.12
CA PHE A 33 9.00 -3.04 -1.51
C PHE A 33 8.05 -2.70 -2.65
N LEU A 34 8.14 -3.41 -3.76
CA LEU A 34 7.25 -3.25 -4.91
C LEU A 34 6.65 -4.60 -5.28
N GLY A 35 5.33 -4.62 -5.33
CA GLY A 35 4.53 -5.67 -5.92
C GLY A 35 4.46 -5.59 -7.45
N THR A 36 3.86 -6.62 -8.03
CA THR A 36 3.66 -6.81 -9.46
C THR A 36 2.32 -6.28 -9.97
N CYS A 37 2.30 -5.90 -11.23
CA CYS A 37 1.08 -5.68 -12.00
C CYS A 37 0.56 -6.98 -12.62
N ASP A 38 -0.69 -6.93 -13.09
CA ASP A 38 -1.31 -8.02 -13.85
C ASP A 38 -0.66 -8.19 -15.25
N SER A 39 -1.16 -9.14 -16.04
CA SER A 39 -0.68 -9.40 -17.41
C SER A 39 -0.83 -8.19 -18.35
N ARG A 40 -1.82 -7.31 -18.11
CA ARG A 40 -2.05 -6.08 -18.87
C ARG A 40 -1.13 -4.93 -18.44
N GLY A 41 -0.33 -5.11 -17.39
CA GLY A 41 0.51 -4.05 -16.84
C GLY A 41 -0.22 -3.15 -15.84
N VAL A 42 -1.41 -3.55 -15.38
CA VAL A 42 -2.26 -2.79 -14.47
C VAL A 42 -2.01 -3.19 -13.02
N GLY A 43 -1.99 -2.19 -12.12
CA GLY A 43 -1.73 -2.38 -10.71
C GLY A 43 -0.25 -2.23 -10.38
N GLY A 44 0.21 -3.01 -9.42
CA GLY A 44 1.49 -2.80 -8.75
C GLY A 44 1.33 -1.78 -7.63
N VAL A 45 1.56 -2.26 -6.42
CA VAL A 45 1.53 -1.48 -5.18
C VAL A 45 2.85 -1.67 -4.46
N GLY A 46 3.23 -0.72 -3.63
CA GLY A 46 4.49 -0.81 -2.92
C GLY A 46 4.56 0.14 -1.76
N VAL A 47 5.65 0.04 -1.01
CA VAL A 47 5.95 0.89 0.12
C VAL A 47 7.41 1.31 0.05
N LEU A 48 7.66 2.58 0.32
CA LEU A 48 8.98 3.09 0.69
C LEU A 48 8.96 3.47 2.17
N ALA A 49 9.84 2.89 2.96
CA ALA A 49 10.00 3.21 4.37
C ALA A 49 11.35 3.88 4.61
N ASN A 50 11.34 4.92 5.45
CA ASN A 50 12.58 5.55 5.85
C ASN A 50 13.44 4.62 6.73
N THR A 51 14.68 4.98 6.98
CA THR A 51 15.64 4.18 7.75
C THR A 51 15.21 3.89 9.19
N SER A 52 14.44 4.78 9.83
CA SER A 52 13.97 4.55 11.21
C SER A 52 12.82 3.54 11.25
N MET A 53 11.94 3.57 10.25
CA MET A 53 10.82 2.64 10.11
C MET A 53 11.24 1.27 9.57
N ALA A 54 12.21 1.22 8.65
CA ALA A 54 12.71 -0.01 8.03
C ALA A 54 13.04 -1.11 9.05
N LYS A 55 13.70 -0.73 10.16
CA LYS A 55 14.07 -1.64 11.26
C LYS A 55 12.88 -2.31 11.95
N ASN A 56 11.69 -1.71 11.84
CA ASN A 56 10.46 -2.19 12.42
C ASN A 56 9.58 -2.92 11.40
N ILE A 57 10.02 -3.11 10.15
CA ILE A 57 9.25 -3.88 9.18
C ILE A 57 9.33 -5.35 9.54
N ASP A 58 8.17 -5.99 9.65
CA ASP A 58 8.05 -7.43 9.78
C ASP A 58 8.11 -8.05 8.38
N PHE A 59 7.13 -7.71 7.55
CA PHE A 59 7.08 -8.08 6.14
C PHE A 59 6.22 -7.11 5.32
N PHE A 60 6.47 -7.12 4.03
CA PHE A 60 5.51 -6.64 3.03
C PHE A 60 5.04 -7.82 2.19
N GLU A 61 3.74 -7.87 1.94
CA GLU A 61 3.15 -8.83 1.03
C GLU A 61 2.19 -8.14 0.07
N GLN A 62 2.05 -8.74 -1.10
CA GLN A 62 1.05 -8.35 -2.07
C GLN A 62 -0.12 -9.31 -1.96
N LEU A 63 -1.28 -8.79 -1.55
CA LEU A 63 -2.52 -9.55 -1.40
C LEU A 63 -3.21 -9.73 -2.75
N THR A 64 -3.26 -8.66 -3.55
CA THR A 64 -3.72 -8.66 -4.94
C THR A 64 -2.83 -7.73 -5.77
N THR A 65 -3.02 -7.64 -7.09
CA THR A 65 -2.28 -6.66 -7.91
C THR A 65 -2.56 -5.19 -7.52
N ARG A 66 -3.61 -4.95 -6.72
CA ARG A 66 -4.07 -3.62 -6.30
C ARG A 66 -4.01 -3.40 -4.79
N ILE A 67 -3.69 -4.42 -3.99
CA ILE A 67 -3.68 -4.34 -2.53
C ILE A 67 -2.39 -4.96 -1.99
N GLY A 68 -1.64 -4.16 -1.23
CA GLY A 68 -0.43 -4.58 -0.53
C GLY A 68 -0.60 -4.39 0.97
N ARG A 69 0.08 -5.20 1.76
CA ARG A 69 0.04 -5.15 3.22
C ARG A 69 1.47 -5.05 3.77
N LEU A 70 1.75 -3.96 4.47
CA LEU A 70 2.95 -3.79 5.26
C LEU A 70 2.62 -4.06 6.73
N ARG A 71 3.27 -5.06 7.31
CA ARG A 71 3.19 -5.36 8.74
C ARG A 71 4.41 -4.76 9.45
N MET A 72 4.15 -3.96 10.49
CA MET A 72 5.18 -3.46 11.38
C MET A 72 5.28 -4.37 12.62
N ARG A 73 6.51 -4.68 13.04
CA ARG A 73 6.81 -5.47 14.22
C ARG A 73 6.27 -4.79 15.47
N ARG A 74 5.87 -5.65 16.42
CA ARG A 74 5.59 -5.24 17.79
C ARG A 74 6.91 -5.14 18.57
N CYS A 75 7.26 -3.94 19.04
CA CYS A 75 8.43 -3.76 19.91
C CYS A 75 7.96 -3.42 21.33
N GLY A 76 8.10 -4.37 22.26
CA GLY A 76 7.72 -4.17 23.66
C GLY A 76 6.20 -3.96 23.85
N PRO A 77 5.74 -2.97 24.64
CA PRO A 77 4.31 -2.74 24.89
C PRO A 77 3.56 -2.13 23.70
N THR A 78 4.26 -1.60 22.70
CA THR A 78 3.67 -0.91 21.54
C THR A 78 2.70 -1.83 20.79
N PRO A 79 1.46 -1.42 20.49
CA PRO A 79 0.54 -2.21 19.70
C PRO A 79 1.03 -2.40 18.26
N ALA A 80 0.68 -3.53 17.62
CA ALA A 80 1.07 -3.78 16.24
C ALA A 80 0.32 -2.88 15.26
N LEU A 81 1.01 -2.45 14.20
CA LEU A 81 0.49 -1.62 13.10
C LEU A 81 0.53 -2.40 11.79
N THR A 82 -0.57 -2.36 11.04
CA THR A 82 -0.63 -2.80 9.64
C THR A 82 -1.02 -1.63 8.76
N ILE A 83 -0.31 -1.44 7.64
CA ILE A 83 -0.62 -0.44 6.62
C ILE A 83 -1.02 -1.19 5.34
N PHE A 84 -2.23 -0.94 4.86
CA PHE A 84 -2.70 -1.41 3.56
C PHE A 84 -2.46 -0.32 2.52
N VAL A 85 -1.82 -0.68 1.41
CA VAL A 85 -1.68 0.19 0.24
C VAL A 85 -2.63 -0.29 -0.84
N ALA A 86 -3.57 0.56 -1.23
CA ALA A 86 -4.67 0.20 -2.10
C ALA A 86 -4.71 1.08 -3.36
N TYR A 87 -4.91 0.46 -4.52
CA TYR A 87 -5.12 1.12 -5.81
C TYR A 87 -6.47 0.73 -6.39
N ALA A 88 -7.50 1.52 -6.06
CA ALA A 88 -8.85 1.23 -6.51
C ALA A 88 -8.96 1.28 -8.04
N PRO A 89 -9.83 0.48 -8.67
CA PRO A 89 -10.16 0.65 -10.08
C PRO A 89 -10.75 2.05 -10.34
N THR A 90 -10.60 2.54 -11.56
CA THR A 90 -11.27 3.78 -12.02
C THR A 90 -12.72 3.47 -12.37
N SER A 91 -13.56 4.50 -12.50
CA SER A 91 -14.97 4.35 -12.92
C SER A 91 -15.18 3.79 -14.34
N SER A 92 -14.10 3.55 -15.08
CA SER A 92 -14.13 2.90 -16.40
C SER A 92 -14.11 1.37 -16.34
N TYR A 93 -13.84 0.79 -15.15
CA TYR A 93 -13.91 -0.65 -14.92
C TYR A 93 -15.37 -1.10 -14.78
N LYS A 94 -15.61 -2.41 -14.92
CA LYS A 94 -16.94 -2.97 -14.64
C LYS A 94 -17.26 -2.80 -13.16
N GLU A 95 -18.53 -2.60 -12.85
CA GLU A 95 -19.01 -2.46 -11.46
C GLU A 95 -18.59 -3.66 -10.60
N GLU A 96 -18.71 -4.88 -11.12
CA GLU A 96 -18.23 -6.11 -10.49
C GLU A 96 -16.73 -6.05 -10.12
N GLU A 97 -15.85 -5.57 -11.01
CA GLU A 97 -14.42 -5.43 -10.71
C GLU A 97 -14.14 -4.39 -9.61
N VAL A 98 -15.01 -3.39 -9.48
CA VAL A 98 -14.95 -2.38 -8.41
C VAL A 98 -15.43 -2.97 -7.10
N GLU A 99 -16.55 -3.69 -7.10
CA GLU A 99 -17.11 -4.38 -5.94
C GLU A 99 -16.13 -5.43 -5.40
N ASP A 100 -15.58 -6.28 -6.27
CA ASP A 100 -14.57 -7.29 -5.92
C ASP A 100 -13.38 -6.66 -5.18
N PHE A 101 -12.89 -5.51 -5.67
CA PHE A 101 -11.79 -4.80 -5.02
C PHE A 101 -12.15 -4.35 -3.59
N TYR A 102 -13.34 -3.79 -3.39
CA TYR A 102 -13.76 -3.33 -2.06
C TYR A 102 -14.08 -4.50 -1.12
N MET A 103 -14.64 -5.59 -1.63
CA MET A 103 -14.87 -6.82 -0.89
C MET A 103 -13.54 -7.45 -0.44
N ASP A 104 -12.56 -7.54 -1.33
CA ASP A 104 -11.22 -8.02 -1.01
C ASP A 104 -10.57 -7.13 0.06
N LEU A 105 -10.61 -5.81 -0.12
CA LEU A 105 -10.03 -4.87 0.83
C LEU A 105 -10.67 -4.99 2.22
N GLU A 106 -12.01 -5.08 2.29
CA GLU A 106 -12.73 -5.28 3.54
C GLU A 106 -12.37 -6.60 4.20
N LYS A 107 -12.34 -7.69 3.42
CA LYS A 107 -11.96 -9.02 3.88
C LYS A 107 -10.57 -9.00 4.52
N PHE A 108 -9.56 -8.52 3.79
CA PHE A 108 -8.18 -8.47 4.30
C PHE A 108 -8.04 -7.56 5.53
N TYR A 109 -8.76 -6.43 5.53
CA TYR A 109 -8.78 -5.55 6.69
C TYR A 109 -9.38 -6.22 7.93
N ARG A 110 -10.46 -6.99 7.78
CA ARG A 110 -11.12 -7.71 8.88
C ARG A 110 -10.31 -8.90 9.38
N GLU A 111 -9.70 -9.66 8.48
CA GLU A 111 -8.86 -10.82 8.80
C GLU A 111 -7.55 -10.42 9.50
N ASP A 112 -7.04 -9.21 9.29
CA ASP A 112 -5.81 -8.75 9.94
C ASP A 112 -5.98 -8.45 11.44
N HIS A 113 -5.05 -8.99 12.22
CA HIS A 113 -5.04 -8.95 13.68
C HIS A 113 -4.16 -7.81 14.27
N ALA A 114 -3.79 -6.79 13.50
CA ALA A 114 -3.20 -5.58 14.08
C ALA A 114 -4.16 -4.88 15.03
N PHE A 115 -3.60 -4.21 16.02
CA PHE A 115 -4.36 -3.27 16.83
C PHE A 115 -4.65 -2.00 16.05
N TYR A 116 -3.64 -1.42 15.40
CA TYR A 116 -3.80 -0.28 14.50
C TYR A 116 -3.76 -0.73 13.05
N LYS A 117 -4.74 -0.31 12.27
CA LYS A 117 -4.81 -0.56 10.84
C LYS A 117 -5.03 0.76 10.11
N VAL A 118 -4.24 1.00 9.07
CA VAL A 118 -4.33 2.20 8.24
C VAL A 118 -4.46 1.76 6.80
N ILE A 119 -5.38 2.37 6.05
CA ILE A 119 -5.48 2.17 4.60
C ILE A 119 -5.07 3.47 3.91
N ILE A 120 -4.09 3.38 3.01
CA ILE A 120 -3.60 4.49 2.19
C ILE A 120 -3.62 4.09 0.71
N GLY A 121 -3.61 5.09 -0.16
CA GLY A 121 -3.47 4.88 -1.59
C GLY A 121 -4.45 5.69 -2.42
N HIS A 122 -4.65 5.28 -3.67
CA HIS A 122 -5.41 6.04 -4.65
C HIS A 122 -6.77 5.37 -4.88
N PHE A 123 -7.83 5.97 -4.32
CA PHE A 123 -9.19 5.43 -4.36
C PHE A 123 -10.01 5.85 -5.59
N ASN A 124 -9.49 6.74 -6.44
CA ASN A 124 -10.19 7.21 -7.64
C ASN A 124 -11.60 7.80 -7.38
N ALA A 125 -11.91 8.18 -6.15
CA ALA A 125 -13.19 8.72 -5.74
C ALA A 125 -13.15 10.26 -5.68
N LYS A 126 -14.26 10.91 -6.04
CA LYS A 126 -14.47 12.35 -5.81
C LYS A 126 -15.08 12.52 -4.42
N GLY A 127 -14.34 13.10 -3.49
CA GLY A 127 -14.79 13.34 -2.11
C GLY A 127 -15.68 14.57 -1.92
N SER A 128 -16.32 15.09 -2.97
CA SER A 128 -17.21 16.24 -2.84
C SER A 128 -18.47 15.84 -2.06
N PRO A 129 -18.88 16.60 -1.02
CA PRO A 129 -20.21 16.45 -0.49
C PRO A 129 -21.19 16.70 -1.64
N SER A 130 -22.16 15.82 -1.81
CA SER A 130 -23.29 16.05 -2.70
C SER A 130 -23.95 17.37 -2.28
N SER A 131 -23.68 18.45 -2.99
CA SER A 131 -24.42 19.70 -2.87
C SER A 131 -25.81 19.44 -3.44
N SER A 132 -26.74 19.16 -2.53
CA SER A 132 -28.19 19.20 -2.74
C SER A 132 -28.69 20.63 -2.90
#